data_AF-A0A2V6NR67-F1
#
_entry.id   AF-A0A2V6NR67-F1
#
_cell.length_a   1.000
_cell.length_b   1.000
_cell.length_c   1.000
_cell.angle_alpha   90.00
_cell.angle_beta   90.00
_cell.angle_gamma   90.00
#
_symmetry.space_group_name_H-M   'P 1'
#
loop_
_entity.id
_entity.type
_entity.pdbx_description
1 polymer ?
#
loop_
_entity_poly.entity_id
_entity_poly.type
_entity_poly.pdbx_seq_one_letter_code
_entity_poly.pdbx_strand_id
1 'polypeptide(L)'
;GEHQFLAIFEVERVKPDRVRHFGLIVRDEKQLTEVRKKVKEKYGLKLEPRFRCDFRDPWGNRIQVVDLHDESLIWLLPYAEVQKVGIKF
;
A
#
# COMPACT_ATOMS: atom_id res chain seq x y z
N GLY A 1 1.24 10.66 8.39
CA GLY A 1 1.48 10.81 9.84
C GLY A 1 2.77 11.58 10.04
N GLU A 2 2.91 12.31 11.15
CA GLU A 2 4.05 13.22 11.38
C GLU A 2 5.44 12.56 11.26
N HIS A 3 5.51 11.23 11.26
CA HIS A 3 6.76 10.46 11.14
C HIS A 3 6.71 9.34 10.09
N GLN A 4 5.94 9.50 9.02
CA GLN A 4 5.98 8.56 7.89
C GLN A 4 7.02 9.00 6.87
N PHE A 5 8.08 8.21 6.69
CA PHE A 5 9.09 8.44 5.68
C PHE A 5 9.32 7.18 4.84
N LEU A 6 9.72 7.38 3.58
CA LEU A 6 10.17 6.32 2.68
C LEU A 6 11.61 6.62 2.30
N ALA A 7 12.54 5.74 2.67
CA ALA A 7 13.92 5.81 2.24
C ALA A 7 14.14 4.90 1.03
N ILE A 8 14.68 5.45 -0.04
CA ILE A 8 15.03 4.75 -1.27
C ILE A 8 16.53 4.86 -1.47
N PHE A 9 17.18 3.75 -1.76
CA PHE A 9 18.63 3.69 -1.95
C PHE A 9 18.94 3.21 -3.37
N GLU A 10 19.94 3.83 -3.98
CA GLU A 10 20.50 3.35 -5.25
C GLU A 10 21.30 2.07 -5.01
N VAL A 11 21.17 1.12 -5.94
CA VAL A 11 21.89 -0.16 -5.92
C VAL A 11 22.47 -0.45 -7.29
N GLU A 12 23.60 -1.14 -7.34
CA GLU A 12 24.29 -1.47 -8.60
C GLU A 12 23.41 -2.34 -9.53
N ARG A 13 22.62 -3.25 -8.95
CA ARG A 13 21.71 -4.13 -9.72
C ARG A 13 20.33 -4.21 -9.08
N VAL A 14 19.35 -3.71 -9.82
CA VAL A 14 17.93 -3.83 -9.49
C VAL A 14 17.50 -5.29 -9.64
N LYS A 15 16.88 -5.85 -8.59
CA LYS A 15 16.31 -7.21 -8.62
C LYS A 15 14.81 -7.11 -8.32
N PRO A 16 13.92 -7.41 -9.29
CA PRO A 16 12.49 -7.41 -9.05
C PRO A 16 12.15 -8.40 -7.94
N ASP A 17 11.51 -7.90 -6.87
CA ASP A 17 11.16 -8.78 -5.76
C ASP A 17 10.04 -9.75 -6.17
N ARG A 18 10.11 -10.96 -5.60
CA ARG A 18 9.18 -12.07 -5.88
C ARG A 18 8.19 -12.31 -4.73
N VAL A 19 8.49 -11.84 -3.53
CA VAL A 19 7.72 -12.12 -2.31
C VAL A 19 7.38 -10.85 -1.56
N ARG A 20 8.36 -9.95 -1.38
CA ARG A 20 8.19 -8.70 -0.63
C ARG A 20 7.44 -7.68 -1.49
N HIS A 21 6.64 -6.86 -0.82
CA HIS A 21 5.95 -5.73 -1.42
C HIS A 21 5.94 -4.56 -0.45
N PHE A 22 5.77 -3.36 -0.97
CA PHE A 22 5.56 -2.15 -0.19
C PHE A 22 4.07 -1.82 -0.16
N GLY A 23 3.47 -1.85 1.03
CA GLY A 23 2.05 -1.61 1.25
C GLY A 23 1.74 -0.13 1.48
N LEU A 24 0.72 0.37 0.80
CA LEU A 24 0.16 1.70 0.97
C LEU A 24 -1.34 1.56 1.27
N ILE A 25 -1.74 2.03 2.45
CA ILE A 25 -3.15 2.02 2.85
C ILE A 25 -3.78 3.36 2.46
N VAL A 26 -4.89 3.31 1.73
CA VAL A 26 -5.75 4.46 1.44
C VAL A 26 -6.98 4.44 2.33
N ARG A 27 -7.66 5.57 2.47
CA ARG A 27 -8.78 5.69 3.41
C ARG A 27 -10.03 4.91 3.00
N ASP A 28 -10.25 4.81 1.70
CA ASP A 28 -11.48 4.27 1.12
C ASP A 28 -11.29 3.79 -0.33
N GLU A 29 -12.26 3.01 -0.81
CA GLU A 29 -12.33 2.46 -2.17
C GLU A 29 -12.34 3.55 -3.25
N LYS A 30 -12.83 4.76 -2.94
CA LYS A 30 -12.82 5.89 -3.88
C LYS A 30 -11.38 6.35 -4.13
N GLN A 31 -10.60 6.52 -3.07
CA GLN A 31 -9.17 6.83 -3.18
C GLN A 31 -8.42 5.69 -3.88
N LEU A 32 -8.77 4.44 -3.60
CA LEU A 32 -8.17 3.28 -4.26
C LEU A 32 -8.40 3.35 -5.78
N THR A 33 -9.63 3.67 -6.19
CA THR A 33 -10.01 3.86 -7.59
C THR A 33 -9.24 5.02 -8.23
N GLU A 34 -9.08 6.14 -7.53
CA GLU A 34 -8.29 7.29 -8.02
C GLU A 34 -6.81 6.93 -8.23
N VAL A 35 -6.21 6.19 -7.29
CA VAL A 35 -4.84 5.69 -7.42
C VAL A 35 -4.74 4.76 -8.63
N ARG A 36 -5.65 3.80 -8.75
CA ARG A 36 -5.70 2.85 -9.86
C ARG A 36 -5.79 3.55 -11.22
N LYS A 37 -6.63 4.59 -11.32
CA LYS A 37 -6.77 5.42 -12.52
C LYS A 37 -5.46 6.13 -12.85
N LYS A 38 -4.82 6.78 -11.87
CA LYS A 38 -3.52 7.47 -12.06
C LYS A 38 -2.43 6.51 -12.52
N VAL A 39 -2.32 5.34 -11.88
CA VAL A 39 -1.32 4.32 -12.22
C VAL A 39 -1.44 3.89 -13.68
N LYS A 40 -2.67 3.63 -14.16
CA LYS A 40 -2.92 3.22 -15.55
C LYS A 40 -2.82 4.37 -16.55
N GLU A 41 -3.54 5.46 -16.33
CA GLU A 41 -3.74 6.50 -17.34
C GLU A 41 -2.63 7.54 -17.34
N LYS A 42 -2.23 8.00 -16.16
CA LYS A 42 -1.20 9.05 -16.04
C LYS A 42 0.20 8.49 -16.17
N TYR A 43 0.45 7.33 -15.56
CA TYR A 43 1.80 6.74 -15.50
C TYR A 43 1.99 5.55 -16.44
N GLY A 44 0.94 5.06 -17.11
CA GLY A 44 1.04 3.97 -18.09
C GLY A 44 1.47 2.63 -17.50
N LEU A 45 1.39 2.45 -16.17
CA LEU A 45 1.84 1.25 -15.49
C LEU A 45 0.77 0.16 -15.59
N LYS A 46 1.23 -1.10 -15.63
CA LYS A 46 0.37 -2.27 -15.65
C LYS A 46 0.01 -2.67 -14.21
N LEU A 47 -1.28 -2.93 -14.01
CA LEU A 47 -1.76 -3.52 -12.76
C LEU A 47 -1.55 -5.04 -12.78
N GLU A 48 -1.25 -5.60 -11.63
CA GLU A 48 -1.16 -7.05 -11.45
C GLU A 48 -2.57 -7.67 -11.44
N PRO A 49 -2.82 -8.78 -12.16
CA PRO A 49 -4.18 -9.28 -12.39
C PRO A 49 -4.93 -9.76 -11.14
N ARG A 50 -4.22 -10.23 -10.11
CA ARG A 50 -4.81 -10.90 -8.94
C ARG A 50 -5.19 -9.97 -7.79
N PHE A 51 -4.75 -8.72 -7.83
CA PHE A 51 -4.87 -7.79 -6.71
C PHE A 51 -5.52 -6.49 -7.17
N ARG A 52 -6.30 -5.82 -6.29
CA ARG A 52 -7.13 -4.66 -6.65
C ARG A 52 -6.33 -3.53 -7.31
N CYS A 53 -5.23 -3.12 -6.68
CA CYS A 53 -4.37 -2.04 -7.16
C CYS A 53 -2.88 -2.32 -6.89
N ASP A 54 -2.44 -3.55 -7.13
CA ASP A 54 -1.01 -3.84 -7.13
C ASP A 54 -0.40 -3.50 -8.49
N PHE A 55 0.85 -3.03 -8.46
CA PHE A 55 1.63 -2.79 -9.67
C PHE A 55 3.13 -2.87 -9.35
N ARG A 56 3.95 -2.86 -10.40
CA ARG A 56 5.39 -2.69 -10.26
C ARG A 56 5.79 -1.29 -10.64
N ASP A 57 6.65 -0.68 -9.84
CA ASP A 57 7.30 0.57 -10.21
C ASP A 57 8.39 0.33 -11.28
N PRO A 58 8.99 1.38 -11.85
CA PRO A 58 10.03 1.23 -12.87
C PRO A 58 11.28 0.48 -12.41
N TRP A 59 11.51 0.40 -11.10
CA TRP A 59 12.61 -0.32 -10.48
C TRP A 59 12.20 -1.75 -10.04
N GLY A 60 11.03 -2.22 -10.46
CA GLY A 60 10.58 -3.58 -10.22
C GLY A 60 10.10 -3.87 -8.79
N ASN A 61 9.99 -2.85 -7.92
CA ASN A 61 9.39 -2.99 -6.60
C ASN A 61 7.90 -3.28 -6.77
N ARG A 62 7.39 -4.27 -6.04
CA ARG A 62 5.96 -4.55 -6.00
C ARG A 62 5.31 -3.59 -5.01
N ILE A 63 4.42 -2.73 -5.50
CA ILE A 63 3.62 -1.81 -4.69
C ILE A 63 2.22 -2.39 -4.57
N GLN A 64 1.72 -2.47 -3.34
CA GLN A 64 0.36 -2.89 -3.04
C GLN A 64 -0.38 -1.70 -2.44
N VAL A 65 -1.54 -1.38 -3.02
CA VAL A 65 -2.42 -0.33 -2.50
C VAL A 65 -3.73 -0.97 -2.10
N VAL A 66 -4.14 -0.72 -0.86
CA VAL A 66 -5.29 -1.38 -0.21
C VAL A 66 -6.18 -0.35 0.47
N ASP A 67 -7.48 -0.64 0.55
CA ASP A 67 -8.40 0.14 1.36
C ASP A 67 -8.18 -0.21 2.84
N LEU A 68 -8.15 0.79 3.71
CA LEU A 68 -8.13 0.62 5.17
C LEU A 68 -9.20 -0.36 5.67
N HIS A 69 -10.37 -0.39 5.03
CA HIS A 69 -11.46 -1.31 5.37
C HIS A 69 -11.14 -2.78 5.07
N ASP A 70 -10.14 -3.07 4.23
CA ASP A 70 -9.75 -4.42 3.86
C ASP A 70 -8.88 -5.11 4.91
N GLU A 71 -8.18 -4.33 5.75
CA GLU A 71 -7.03 -4.81 6.50
C GLU A 71 -7.37 -5.24 7.94
N SER A 72 -8.38 -4.62 8.59
CA SER A 72 -8.98 -4.99 9.90
C SER A 72 -9.61 -3.78 10.61
N LEU A 73 -10.69 -3.99 11.41
CA LEU A 73 -11.25 -3.01 12.36
C LEU A 73 -10.19 -2.42 13.33
N ILE A 74 -9.11 -3.15 13.59
CA ILE A 74 -8.00 -2.71 14.47
C ILE A 74 -7.29 -1.48 13.90
N TRP A 75 -7.20 -1.35 12.57
CA TRP A 75 -6.58 -0.20 11.92
C TRP A 75 -7.49 1.04 11.87
N LEU A 76 -8.80 0.86 12.04
CA LEU A 76 -9.79 1.94 12.12
C LEU A 76 -9.87 2.57 13.51
N LEU A 77 -9.34 1.89 14.52
CA LEU A 77 -9.25 2.40 15.88
C LEU A 77 -7.91 3.11 16.06
N PRO A 78 -7.88 4.37 16.52
CA PRO A 78 -6.65 4.97 17.04
C PRO A 78 -6.02 4.00 18.03
N TYR A 79 -4.71 3.80 17.94
CA TYR A 79 -3.98 2.85 18.79
C TYR A 79 -4.29 3.01 20.30
N ALA A 80 -4.60 4.24 20.73
CA ALA A 80 -5.05 4.54 22.10
C ALA A 80 -6.49 4.09 22.43
N GLU A 81 -7.38 4.02 21.45
CA GLU A 81 -8.77 3.55 21.61
C GLU A 81 -8.82 2.02 21.66
N VAL A 82 -7.97 1.31 20.90
CA VAL A 82 -7.84 -0.16 20.95
C VAL A 82 -7.47 -0.65 22.36
N GLN A 83 -6.60 0.06 23.07
CA GLN A 83 -6.23 -0.30 24.45
C GLN A 83 -7.41 -0.14 25.43
N LYS A 84 -8.33 0.79 25.18
CA LYS A 84 -9.49 1.04 26.06
C LYS A 84 -10.58 -0.02 25.93
N VAL A 85 -10.70 -0.67 24.76
CA VAL A 85 -11.70 -1.74 24.51
C VAL A 85 -11.27 -3.12 25.03
N GLY A 86 -10.12 -3.23 25.71
CA GLY A 86 -9.75 -4.42 26.47
C GLY A 86 -9.31 -5.63 25.62
N ILE A 87 -9.09 -5.44 24.32
CA ILE A 87 -8.58 -6.48 23.44
C ILE A 87 -7.09 -6.71 23.78
N LYS A 88 -6.75 -7.94 24.19
CA LYS A 88 -5.37 -8.38 24.45
C LYS A 88 -4.98 -9.49 23.47
N PHE A 89 -3.74 -9.46 23.00
CA PHE A 89 -3.12 -10.48 22.16
C PHE A 89 -2.33 -11.47 23.02
#